data_AF-A0A3B9RDA8-F1
#
_entry.id   AF-A0A3B9RDA8-F1
#
_cell.length_a   1.000
_cell.length_b   1.000
_cell.length_c   1.000
_cell.angle_alpha   90.00
_cell.angle_beta   90.00
_cell.angle_gamma   90.00
#
_symmetry.space_group_name_H-M   'P 1'
#
loop_
_entity.id
_entity.type
_entity.pdbx_description
1 polymer ?
#
loop_
_entity_poly.entity_id
_entity_poly.type
_entity_poly.pdbx_seq_one_letter_code
_entity_poly.pdbx_strand_id
1 'polypeptide(L)' 'PLTDDKLAAILKEKGYPIARRTVAKYREQLNIPVARMRKEI' A
#
# COMPACT_ATOMS: atom_id res chain seq x y z
N PRO A 1 5.88 -3.67 -8.70
CA PRO A 1 4.84 -4.27 -7.83
C PRO A 1 5.13 -4.05 -6.33
N LEU A 2 4.69 -2.91 -5.77
CA LEU A 2 4.73 -2.69 -4.32
C LEU A 2 3.44 -3.24 -3.71
N THR A 3 3.59 -4.39 -3.05
CA THR A 3 2.55 -5.03 -2.24
C THR A 3 2.25 -4.19 -1.00
N ASP A 4 0.99 -4.24 -0.58
CA ASP A 4 0.45 -3.67 0.66
C ASP A 4 1.30 -4.03 1.89
N ASP A 5 1.91 -5.22 1.89
CA ASP A 5 2.83 -5.68 2.93
C ASP A 5 4.11 -4.82 3.02
N LYS A 6 4.72 -4.47 1.89
CA LYS A 6 5.87 -3.55 1.85
C LYS A 6 5.50 -2.16 2.34
N LEU A 7 4.30 -1.68 2.01
CA LEU A 7 3.85 -0.37 2.45
C LEU A 7 3.65 -0.35 3.97
N ALA A 8 3.05 -1.40 4.53
CA ALA A 8 2.90 -1.56 5.97
C ALA A 8 4.27 -1.62 6.67
N ALA A 9 5.25 -2.34 6.10
CA ALA A 9 6.61 -2.40 6.64
C ALA A 9 7.31 -1.03 6.65
N ILE A 10 7.24 -0.28 5.54
CA ILE A 10 7.82 1.07 5.43
C ILE A 10 7.15 2.05 6.41
N LEU A 11 5.82 1.97 6.55
CA LEU A 11 5.08 2.84 7.46
C LEU A 11 5.38 2.49 8.92
N LYS A 12 5.55 1.20 9.23
CA LYS A 12 6.03 0.74 10.54
C LYS A 12 7.44 1.25 10.85
N GLU A 13 8.34 1.24 9.87
CA GLU A 13 9.70 1.77 10.00
C GLU A 13 9.71 3.30 10.24
N LYS A 14 8.76 4.03 9.65
CA LYS A 14 8.54 5.46 9.90
C LYS A 14 7.89 5.79 11.25
N GLY A 15 7.63 4.79 12.10
CA GLY A 15 7.01 4.98 13.42
C GLY A 15 5.49 4.98 13.41
N TYR A 16 4.85 4.62 12.29
CA TYR A 16 3.40 4.45 12.18
C TYR A 16 3.05 2.96 12.19
N PRO A 17 2.68 2.35 13.33
CA PRO A 17 2.32 0.95 13.41
C PRO A 17 0.94 0.70 12.79
N ILE A 18 0.89 0.66 11.46
CA ILE A 18 -0.35 0.39 10.72
C ILE A 18 -0.40 -1.06 10.28
N ALA A 19 -1.58 -1.67 10.42
CA ALA A 19 -1.83 -3.01 9.94
C ALA A 19 -2.11 -3.01 8.43
N ARG A 20 -1.82 -4.14 7.76
CA ARG A 20 -2.11 -4.36 6.33
C ARG A 20 -3.57 -4.05 5.96
N ARG A 21 -4.52 -4.34 6.85
CA ARG A 21 -5.96 -4.06 6.65
C ARG A 21 -6.24 -2.54 6.54
N THR A 22 -5.55 -1.73 7.35
CA THR A 22 -5.66 -0.26 7.29
C THR A 22 -5.05 0.27 6.00
N VAL A 23 -3.91 -0.29 5.58
CA VAL A 23 -3.29 0.04 4.29
C VAL A 23 -4.21 -0.28 3.12
N ALA A 24 -4.85 -1.46 3.12
CA ALA A 24 -5.80 -1.85 2.08
C ALA A 24 -7.02 -0.90 2.03
N LYS A 25 -7.58 -0.56 3.19
CA LYS A 25 -8.69 0.40 3.30
C LYS A 25 -8.31 1.78 2.76
N TYR A 26 -7.13 2.30 3.13
CA TYR A 26 -6.64 3.57 2.61
C TYR A 26 -6.37 3.52 1.11
N ARG A 27 -5.94 2.36 0.59
CA ARG A 27 -5.71 2.16 -0.85
C ARG A 27 -7.00 2.22 -1.65
N GLU A 28 -8.08 1.62 -1.15
CA GLU A 28 -9.43 1.74 -1.73
C GLU A 28 -9.94 3.18 -1.66
N GLN A 29 -9.81 3.85 -0.50
CA GLN A 29 -10.26 5.24 -0.33
C GLN A 29 -9.50 6.23 -1.20
N LEU A 30 -8.20 6.02 -1.41
CA LEU A 30 -7.36 6.88 -2.25
C LEU A 30 -7.49 6.55 -3.75
N ASN A 31 -8.28 5.54 -4.12
CA ASN A 31 -8.47 5.10 -5.51
C ASN A 31 -7.13 4.84 -6.24
N ILE A 32 -6.07 4.47 -5.49
CA ILE A 32 -4.74 4.25 -6.06
C ILE A 32 -4.74 2.84 -6.66
N PRO A 33 -4.70 2.70 -7.99
CA PRO A 33 -4.65 1.38 -8.59
C PRO A 33 -3.41 0.64 -8.08
N VAL A 34 -3.62 -0.62 -7.67
CA VAL A 34 -2.53 -1.52 -7.33
C VAL A 34 -1.53 -1.55 -8.49
N ALA A 35 -0.24 -1.65 -8.15
CA ALA A 35 0.90 -1.61 -9.08
C ALA A 35 0.88 -2.67 -10.20
N ARG A 36 -0.20 -3.44 -10.32
CA ARG A 36 -0.53 -4.36 -11.41
C ARG A 36 -0.88 -3.63 -12.72
N MET A 37 -1.18 -2.32 -12.69
CA MET A 37 -1.47 -1.52 -13.89
C MET A 37 -0.27 -0.71 -14.42
N ARG A 38 0.96 -0.90 -13.88
CA ARG A 38 2.20 -0.27 -14.40
C ARG A 38 2.95 -1.18 -15.38
N LYS A 39 2.23 -1.92 -16.21
CA LYS A 39 2.77 -2.52 -17.43
C LYS A 39 1.84 -2.07 -18.55
N GLU A 40 2.45 -1.58 -19.63
CA GLU A 40 1.85 -0.94 -20.81
C GLU A 40 1.71 0.59 -20.71
N ILE A 41 2.84 1.28 -20.85
CA ILE A 41 3.23 2.10 -22.02
C ILE A 41 4.76 2.15 -22.06
#